data_AF-A0A9E5BFM0-F1
#
_entry.id   AF-A0A9E5BFM0-F1
#
_cell.length_a   1.000
_cell.length_b   1.000
_cell.length_c   1.000
_cell.angle_alpha   90.00
_cell.angle_beta   90.00
_cell.angle_gamma   90.00
#
_symmetry.space_group_name_H-M   'P 1'
#
loop_
_entity.id
_entity.type
_entity.pdbx_description
1 polymer ?
#
loop_
_entity_poly.entity_id
_entity_poly.type
_entity_poly.pdbx_seq_one_letter_code
_entity_poly.pdbx_strand_id
1 'polypeptide(L)'
;MPELPEVEVTRLGIKPHLEGRQITHVDVIDGRLRWPVLRGLPKILKGQRLDVIERRGKYLLLKMTNGYLIIHLGMTGVLRVLAQKDPLKPHDRVVIHFDQLTLRLH
;
A
#
# COMPACT_ATOMS: atom_id res chain seq x y z
N MET A 1 13.98 -4.28 -10.67
CA MET A 1 13.39 -5.32 -9.81
C MET A 1 13.90 -5.04 -8.41
N PRO A 2 13.05 -4.55 -7.48
CA PRO A 2 13.46 -4.40 -6.09
C PRO A 2 13.87 -5.77 -5.57
N GLU A 3 15.11 -5.89 -5.11
CA GLU A 3 15.59 -7.08 -4.45
C GLU A 3 15.21 -7.02 -2.96
N LEU A 4 15.62 -8.05 -2.21
CA LEU A 4 15.30 -8.12 -0.78
C LEU A 4 15.69 -6.84 0.00
N PRO A 5 16.87 -6.22 -0.24
CA PRO A 5 17.25 -4.99 0.43
C PRO A 5 16.32 -3.81 0.11
N GLU A 6 15.94 -3.61 -1.14
CA GLU A 6 15.09 -2.50 -1.57
C GLU A 6 13.66 -2.64 -1.04
N VAL A 7 13.15 -3.87 -0.97
CA VAL A 7 11.86 -4.15 -0.33
C VAL A 7 11.93 -3.85 1.18
N GLU A 8 13.05 -4.18 1.84
CA GLU A 8 13.27 -3.85 3.25
C GLU A 8 13.37 -2.33 3.47
N VAL A 9 14.10 -1.61 2.62
CA VAL A 9 14.17 -0.14 2.64
C VAL A 9 12.77 0.46 2.46
N THR A 10 11.98 -0.08 1.53
CA THR A 10 10.58 0.36 1.33
C THR A 10 9.77 0.14 2.61
N ARG A 11 9.88 -1.05 3.23
CA ARG A 11 9.20 -1.38 4.50
C ARG A 11 9.56 -0.38 5.60
N LEU A 12 10.86 -0.13 5.80
CA LEU A 12 11.39 0.81 6.79
C LEU A 12 10.94 2.25 6.50
N GLY A 13 10.83 2.63 5.23
CA GLY A 13 10.39 3.96 4.81
C GLY A 13 8.90 4.22 5.05
N ILE A 14 8.03 3.21 4.88
CA ILE A 14 6.58 3.41 5.04
C ILE A 14 6.06 3.13 6.46
N LYS A 15 6.71 2.20 7.18
CA LYS A 15 6.33 1.76 8.54
C LYS A 15 6.09 2.91 9.54
N PRO A 16 7.03 3.84 9.77
CA PRO A 16 6.88 4.84 10.83
C PRO A 16 5.73 5.83 10.57
N HIS A 17 5.25 5.92 9.33
CA HIS A 17 4.18 6.83 8.97
C HIS A 17 2.80 6.20 9.04
N LEU A 18 2.67 4.88 8.88
CA LEU A 18 1.38 4.23 8.62
C LEU A 18 0.95 3.21 9.69
N GLU A 19 1.89 2.58 10.39
CA GLU A 19 1.51 1.64 11.46
C GLU A 19 0.67 2.34 12.55
N GLY A 20 -0.35 1.62 13.02
CA GLY A 20 -1.31 2.11 13.99
C GLY A 20 -2.44 2.94 13.40
N ARG A 21 -2.38 3.36 12.13
CA ARG A 21 -3.42 4.19 11.49
C ARG A 21 -4.57 3.37 10.91
N GLN A 22 -5.72 4.02 10.72
CA GLN A 22 -6.90 3.43 10.11
C GLN A 22 -7.00 3.80 8.62
N ILE A 23 -7.41 2.84 7.79
CA ILE A 23 -7.74 3.11 6.39
C ILE A 23 -9.10 3.80 6.32
N THR A 24 -9.14 5.02 5.81
CA THR A 24 -10.39 5.78 5.64
C THR A 24 -11.04 5.51 4.27
N HIS A 25 -10.22 5.32 3.25
CA HIS A 25 -10.66 5.10 1.87
C HIS A 25 -9.61 4.37 1.03
N VAL A 26 -10.02 3.75 -0.08
CA VAL A 26 -9.11 3.15 -1.06
C VAL A 26 -9.63 3.47 -2.47
N ASP A 27 -8.81 4.13 -3.27
CA ASP A 27 -9.05 4.35 -4.69
C ASP A 27 -8.26 3.37 -5.53
N VAL A 28 -8.92 2.74 -6.50
CA VAL A 28 -8.28 1.89 -7.51
C VAL A 28 -8.39 2.61 -8.84
N ILE A 29 -7.31 3.28 -9.25
CA ILE A 29 -7.23 4.05 -10.49
C ILE A 29 -7.09 3.12 -11.69
N ASP A 30 -6.18 2.14 -11.60
CA ASP A 30 -6.06 1.05 -12.56
C ASP A 30 -5.72 -0.27 -11.84
N GLY A 31 -6.72 -1.15 -11.76
CA GLY A 31 -6.62 -2.44 -11.09
C GLY A 31 -5.95 -3.54 -11.92
N ARG A 32 -5.50 -3.28 -13.15
CA ARG A 32 -4.88 -4.27 -14.04
C ARG A 32 -3.41 -4.50 -13.72
N LEU A 33 -3.13 -4.96 -12.50
CA LEU A 33 -1.81 -5.44 -12.09
C LEU A 33 -1.60 -6.89 -12.55
N ARG A 34 -0.40 -7.45 -12.36
CA ARG A 34 -0.13 -8.88 -12.64
C ARG A 34 -1.19 -9.79 -11.99
N TRP A 35 -1.58 -9.45 -10.76
CA TRP A 35 -2.76 -9.99 -10.11
C TRP A 35 -3.80 -8.86 -10.03
N PRO A 36 -4.92 -8.96 -10.73
CA PRO A 36 -5.92 -7.89 -10.75
C PRO A 36 -6.39 -7.55 -9.34
N VAL A 37 -6.56 -6.25 -9.08
CA VAL A 37 -7.10 -5.79 -7.80
C VAL A 37 -8.54 -6.28 -7.66
N LEU A 38 -8.85 -6.93 -6.54
CA LEU A 38 -10.20 -7.41 -6.25
C LEU A 38 -11.17 -6.22 -6.21
N ARG A 39 -12.28 -6.30 -6.95
CA ARG A 39 -13.29 -5.22 -7.00
C ARG A 39 -13.86 -4.85 -5.62
N GLY A 40 -13.94 -5.82 -4.70
CA GLY A 40 -14.38 -5.61 -3.32
C GLY A 40 -13.32 -5.07 -2.37
N LEU A 41 -12.05 -4.96 -2.79
CA LEU A 41 -10.94 -4.59 -1.91
C LEU A 41 -11.16 -3.26 -1.16
N PRO A 42 -11.67 -2.17 -1.79
CA PRO A 42 -11.94 -0.94 -1.06
C PRO A 42 -12.94 -1.11 0.09
N LYS A 43 -13.99 -1.92 -0.13
CA LYS A 43 -14.99 -2.20 0.92
C LYS A 43 -14.41 -3.05 2.04
N ILE A 44 -13.56 -4.02 1.69
CA ILE A 44 -12.90 -4.89 2.67
C ILE A 44 -11.97 -4.06 3.56
N LEU A 45 -11.15 -3.19 2.98
CA LEU A 45 -10.11 -2.46 3.72
C LEU A 45 -10.64 -1.24 4.49
N LYS A 46 -11.74 -0.63 4.06
CA LYS A 46 -12.29 0.56 4.70
C LYS A 46 -12.57 0.32 6.19
N GLY A 47 -12.04 1.19 7.04
CA GLY A 47 -12.20 1.13 8.49
C GLY A 47 -11.26 0.15 9.21
N GLN A 48 -10.45 -0.64 8.49
CA GLN A 48 -9.46 -1.49 9.14
C GLN A 48 -8.25 -0.69 9.61
N ARG A 49 -7.69 -1.06 10.76
CA ARG A 49 -6.42 -0.53 11.27
C ARG A 49 -5.26 -1.33 10.71
N LEU A 50 -4.20 -0.64 10.29
CA LEU A 50 -2.93 -1.25 9.93
C LEU A 50 -2.09 -1.45 11.20
N ASP A 51 -1.93 -2.70 11.64
CA ASP A 51 -1.27 -3.01 12.90
C ASP A 51 0.24 -3.07 12.75
N VAL A 52 0.74 -3.78 11.72
CA VAL A 52 2.18 -3.94 11.47
C VAL A 52 2.46 -4.10 9.97
N ILE A 53 3.64 -3.62 9.55
CA ILE A 53 4.18 -3.80 8.21
C ILE A 53 5.42 -4.70 8.30
N GLU A 54 5.27 -5.89 7.75
CA GLU A 54 6.27 -6.96 7.72
C GLU A 54 6.77 -7.18 6.28
N ARG A 55 7.87 -7.93 6.14
CA ARG A 55 8.36 -8.38 4.84
C ARG A 55 8.61 -9.88 4.87
N ARG A 56 8.19 -10.57 3.81
CA ARG A 56 8.53 -11.97 3.57
C ARG A 56 9.08 -12.13 2.16
N GLY A 57 10.38 -12.36 2.03
CA GLY A 57 11.04 -12.37 0.72
C GLY A 57 10.85 -11.01 0.01
N LYS A 58 10.27 -11.03 -1.20
CA LYS A 58 9.99 -9.83 -2.01
C LYS A 58 8.57 -9.26 -1.81
N TYR A 59 7.86 -9.72 -0.79
CA TYR A 59 6.51 -9.28 -0.47
C TYR A 59 6.50 -8.39 0.76
N LEU A 60 5.72 -7.31 0.69
CA LEU A 60 5.31 -6.53 1.86
C LEU A 60 3.98 -7.08 2.38
N LEU A 61 3.90 -7.31 3.67
CA LEU A 61 2.73 -7.82 4.37
C LEU A 61 2.22 -6.73 5.31
N LEU A 62 1.10 -6.13 4.95
CA LEU A 62 0.41 -5.13 5.75
C LEU A 62 -0.64 -5.88 6.58
N LYS A 63 -0.35 -6.11 7.87
CA LYS A 63 -1.28 -6.75 8.79
C LYS A 63 -2.39 -5.78 9.13
N MET A 64 -3.59 -6.10 8.70
CA MET A 64 -4.79 -5.34 9.03
C MET A 64 -5.49 -5.98 10.22
N THR A 65 -6.45 -5.27 10.82
CA THR A 65 -7.30 -5.82 11.89
C THR A 65 -7.90 -7.17 11.51
N ASN A 66 -8.33 -7.34 10.24
CA ASN A 66 -8.89 -8.58 9.71
C ASN A 66 -8.06 -9.07 8.52
N GLY A 67 -6.94 -9.74 8.79
CA GLY A 67 -6.12 -10.43 7.80
C GLY A 67 -4.92 -9.61 7.30
N TYR A 68 -4.44 -9.91 6.10
CA TYR A 68 -3.25 -9.29 5.52
C TYR A 68 -3.51 -8.75 4.13
N LEU A 69 -3.04 -7.52 3.86
CA LEU A 69 -2.86 -7.01 2.51
C LEU A 69 -1.43 -7.31 2.06
N ILE A 70 -1.29 -8.09 0.99
CA ILE A 70 0.01 -8.49 0.45
C ILE A 70 0.31 -7.68 -0.81
N ILE A 71 1.49 -7.05 -0.84
CA ILE A 71 1.93 -6.21 -1.96
C ILE A 71 3.26 -6.75 -2.51
N HIS A 72 3.34 -6.91 -3.83
CA HIS A 72 4.56 -7.24 -4.55
C HIS A 72 4.87 -6.15 -5.58
N LEU A 73 6.06 -5.55 -5.50
CA LEU A 73 6.42 -4.36 -6.28
C LEU A 73 6.80 -4.67 -7.75
N GLY A 74 7.03 -5.94 -8.09
CA GLY A 74 7.38 -6.33 -9.46
C GLY A 74 8.76 -5.81 -9.85
N MET A 75 8.88 -5.22 -11.05
CA MET A 75 10.18 -4.72 -11.52
C MET A 75 10.42 -3.25 -11.20
N THR A 76 9.37 -2.42 -11.27
CA THR A 76 9.44 -0.95 -11.23
C THR A 76 8.43 -0.32 -10.27
N GLY A 77 7.59 -1.13 -9.61
CA GLY A 77 6.58 -0.62 -8.70
C GLY A 77 7.21 0.05 -7.49
N VAL A 78 6.63 1.16 -7.06
CA VAL A 78 7.11 1.93 -5.91
C VAL A 78 5.94 2.24 -4.99
N LEU A 79 6.17 2.14 -3.68
CA LEU A 79 5.25 2.66 -2.68
C LEU A 79 5.74 4.01 -2.17
N ARG A 80 4.82 4.97 -2.09
CA ARG A 80 5.10 6.32 -1.59
C ARG A 80 4.10 6.70 -0.52
N VAL A 81 4.59 7.28 0.57
CA VAL A 81 3.75 7.98 1.54
C VAL A 81 3.73 9.45 1.15
N LEU A 82 2.56 9.98 0.85
CA LEU A 82 2.35 11.35 0.38
C LEU A 82 1.23 12.02 1.16
N ALA A 83 1.18 13.36 1.15
CA ALA A 83 0.04 14.06 1.72
C ALA A 83 -1.20 13.80 0.86
N GLN A 84 -2.38 13.76 1.48
CA GLN A 84 -3.64 13.52 0.76
C GLN A 84 -3.91 14.59 -0.32
N LYS A 85 -3.46 15.82 -0.08
CA LYS A 85 -3.58 16.94 -1.02
C LYS A 85 -2.65 16.87 -2.23
N ASP A 86 -1.66 15.98 -2.24
CA ASP A 86 -0.71 15.90 -3.36
C ASP A 86 -1.44 15.36 -4.60
N PRO A 87 -1.24 15.95 -5.79
CA PRO A 87 -1.94 15.50 -7.00
C PRO A 87 -1.56 14.06 -7.38
N LEU A 88 -2.47 13.35 -8.06
CA LEU A 88 -2.20 12.04 -8.63
C LEU A 88 -1.16 12.14 -9.76
N LYS A 89 -0.31 11.12 -9.89
CA LYS A 89 0.65 10.97 -10.98
C LYS A 89 0.15 9.95 -12.02
N PRO A 90 0.57 10.04 -13.30
CA PRO A 90 0.06 9.19 -14.39
C PRO A 90 0.15 7.67 -14.17
N HIS A 91 1.03 7.20 -13.29
CA HIS A 91 1.18 5.77 -13.00
C HIS A 91 0.71 5.37 -11.60
N ASP A 92 0.10 6.27 -10.83
CA ASP A 92 -0.58 5.88 -9.59
C ASP A 92 -1.71 4.90 -9.93
N ARG A 93 -1.62 3.67 -9.40
CA ARG A 93 -2.55 2.56 -9.67
C ARG A 93 -3.56 2.38 -8.54
N VAL A 94 -3.08 2.44 -7.30
CA VAL A 94 -3.89 2.25 -6.09
C VAL A 94 -3.47 3.29 -5.05
N VAL A 95 -4.45 3.93 -4.42
CA VAL A 95 -4.24 4.93 -3.36
C VAL A 95 -5.00 4.48 -2.13
N ILE A 96 -4.29 4.27 -1.02
CA ILE A 96 -4.86 3.90 0.28
C ILE A 96 -4.75 5.12 1.19
N HIS A 97 -5.88 5.60 1.71
CA HIS A 97 -5.95 6.81 2.53
C HIS A 97 -5.89 6.48 4.03
N PHE A 98 -5.05 7.22 4.75
CA PHE A 98 -4.84 7.16 6.20
C PHE A 98 -4.85 8.58 6.76
N ASP A 99 -6.00 9.04 7.25
CA ASP A 99 -6.20 10.43 7.69
C ASP A 99 -5.72 11.45 6.63
N GLN A 100 -4.65 12.19 6.93
CA GLN A 100 -4.03 13.21 6.07
C GLN A 100 -2.95 12.65 5.12
N LEU A 101 -2.64 11.36 5.23
CA LEU A 101 -1.62 10.68 4.44
C LEU A 101 -2.25 9.70 3.46
N THR A 102 -1.50 9.41 2.40
CA THR A 102 -1.85 8.38 1.42
C THR A 102 -0.65 7.47 1.18
N LEU A 103 -0.90 6.17 1.09
CA LEU A 103 0.03 5.20 0.55
C LEU A 103 -0.35 4.95 -0.91
N ARG A 104 0.55 5.29 -1.84
CA ARG A 104 0.31 5.15 -3.28
C ARG A 104 1.20 4.09 -3.89
N LEU A 105 0.59 3.16 -4.61
CA LEU A 105 1.28 2.24 -5.51
C LEU A 105 1.37 2.88 -6.90
N HIS A 106 2.60 3.14 -7.34
CA HIS A 106 2.93 3.74 -8.63
C HIS A 106 3.75 2.78 -9.50
#